data_AF-A0A923E939-F1
#
_entry.id   AF-A0A923E939-F1
#
_cell.length_a   1.000
_cell.length_b   1.000
_cell.length_c   1.000
_cell.angle_alpha   90.00
_cell.angle_beta   90.00
_cell.angle_gamma   90.00
#
_symmetry.space_group_name_H-M   'P 1'
#
loop_
_entity.id
_entity.type
_entity.pdbx_description
1 polymer ?
#
loop_
_entity_poly.entity_id
_entity_poly.type
_entity_poly.pdbx_seq_one_letter_code
_entity_poly.pdbx_strand_id
1 'polypeptide(L)' 'MNMEELIARINLLYKKSKEEGLTEEEKQEQKVLREKYLENFRKNFRQQLECIERKVN' A
#
# COMPACT_ATOMS: atom_id res chain seq x y z
N MET A 1 -5.29 11.30 5.16
CA MET A 1 -4.29 10.64 4.31
C MET A 1 -4.99 10.02 3.13
N ASN A 2 -4.90 10.69 1.99
CA ASN A 2 -5.30 10.15 0.70
C ASN A 2 -4.29 9.07 0.24
N MET A 3 -4.56 8.43 -0.90
CA MET A 3 -3.71 7.35 -1.40
C MET A 3 -2.30 7.84 -1.79
N GLU A 4 -2.18 9.06 -2.32
CA GLU A 4 -0.91 9.64 -2.76
C GLU A 4 0.01 9.94 -1.57
N GLU A 5 -0.52 10.56 -0.52
CA GLU A 5 0.19 10.80 0.74
C GLU A 5 0.68 9.48 1.34
N LEU A 6 -0.17 8.45 1.32
CA LEU A 6 0.17 7.12 1.86
C LEU A 6 1.34 6.48 1.10
N ILE A 7 1.31 6.51 -0.23
CA ILE A 7 2.41 6.02 -1.07
C ILE A 7 3.68 6.84 -0.84
N ALA A 8 3.57 8.18 -0.79
CA ALA A 8 4.70 9.07 -0.54
C ALA A 8 5.38 8.76 0.80
N ARG A 9 4.61 8.53 1.87
CA ARG A 9 5.15 8.19 3.19
C ARG A 9 5.81 6.81 3.20
N ILE A 10 5.21 5.80 2.55
CA ILE A 10 5.83 4.47 2.41
C ILE A 10 7.16 4.57 1.67
N ASN A 11 7.24 5.36 0.60
CA ASN A 11 8.46 5.57 -0.18
C ASN A 11 9.53 6.31 0.62
N LEU A 12 9.15 7.32 1.41
CA LEU A 12 10.07 8.04 2.29
C LEU A 12 10.67 7.11 3.34
N LEU A 13 9.84 6.30 4.01
CA LEU A 13 10.30 5.30 4.99
C LEU A 13 11.16 4.21 4.31
N TYR A 14 10.83 3.82 3.08
CA TYR A 14 11.66 2.88 2.32
C TYR A 14 13.05 3.46 2.00
N LYS A 15 13.11 4.71 1.55
CA LYS A 15 14.38 5.40 1.27
C LYS A 15 15.22 5.52 2.55
N LYS A 16 14.61 5.98 3.65
CA LYS A 16 15.28 6.06 4.95
C LYS A 16 15.80 4.70 5.43
N SER A 17 15.01 3.64 5.27
CA SER A 17 15.44 2.26 5.57
C SER A 17 16.67 1.80 4.80
N LYS A 18 16.92 2.35 3.61
CA LYS A 18 18.06 1.98 2.76
C LYS A 18 19.31 2.79 3.06
N GLU A 19 19.16 4.05 3.44
CA GLU A 19 20.26 4.97 3.68
C GLU A 19 20.75 4.90 5.14
N GLU A 20 19.83 5.05 6.09
CA GLU A 20 20.15 5.25 7.52
C GLU A 20 19.59 4.12 8.41
N GLY A 21 18.64 3.35 7.89
CA GLY A 21 17.84 2.41 8.68
C GLY A 21 16.60 3.07 9.27
N LEU A 22 15.71 2.26 9.85
CA LEU A 22 14.48 2.71 10.50
C LEU A 22 14.54 2.46 12.00
N THR A 23 13.99 3.39 12.78
CA THR A 23 13.69 3.13 14.18
C THR A 23 12.59 2.09 14.31
N GLU A 24 12.41 1.51 15.50
CA GLU A 24 11.32 0.56 15.73
C GLU A 24 9.93 1.20 15.53
N GLU A 25 9.75 2.48 15.91
CA GLU A 25 8.49 3.17 15.63
C GLU A 25 8.25 3.32 14.13
N GLU A 26 9.29 3.65 13.36
CA GLU A 26 9.20 3.82 11.92
C GLU A 26 8.95 2.50 11.18
N LYS A 27 9.53 1.39 11.66
CA LYS A 27 9.22 0.05 11.15
C LYS A 27 7.75 -0.29 11.38
N GLN A 28 7.24 0.01 12.56
CA GLN A 28 5.84 -0.22 12.89
C GLN A 28 4.92 0.66 12.05
N GLU A 29 5.27 1.94 11.87
CA GLU A 29 4.56 2.87 10.99
C GLU A 29 4.55 2.33 9.54
N GLN A 30 5.70 1.92 9.02
CA GLN A 30 5.82 1.37 7.67
C GLN A 30 4.94 0.12 7.49
N LYS A 31 4.88 -0.76 8.49
CA LYS A 31 4.03 -1.96 8.45
C LYS A 31 2.55 -1.59 8.37
N VAL A 32 2.08 -0.71 9.25
CA VAL A 32 0.68 -0.25 9.28
C VAL A 32 0.29 0.41 7.96
N LEU A 33 1.17 1.27 7.42
CA LEU A 33 0.92 1.93 6.14
C LEU A 33 0.84 0.94 4.98
N ARG A 34 1.70 -0.07 4.94
CA ARG A 34 1.68 -1.13 3.92
C ARG A 34 0.44 -2.00 4.00
N GLU A 35 -0.03 -2.34 5.20
CA GLU A 35 -1.28 -3.08 5.38
C GLU A 35 -2.47 -2.28 4.83
N LYS A 36 -2.53 -0.99 5.15
CA LYS A 36 -3.57 -0.08 4.62
C LYS A 36 -3.51 0.07 3.10
N TYR A 37 -2.31 0.15 2.52
CA TYR A 37 -2.14 0.13 1.05
C TYR A 37 -2.72 -1.14 0.44
N LEU A 38 -2.37 -2.31 1.00
CA LEU A 38 -2.79 -3.61 0.49
C LEU A 38 -4.29 -3.82 0.62
N GLU A 39 -4.92 -3.36 1.70
CA GLU A 39 -6.37 -3.42 1.85
C GLU A 39 -7.08 -2.63 0.75
N ASN A 40 -6.67 -1.38 0.53
CA ASN A 40 -7.21 -0.54 -0.54
C ASN A 40 -6.98 -1.17 -1.92
N PHE A 41 -5.78 -1.70 -2.16
CA PHE A 41 -5.45 -2.39 -3.40
C PHE A 41 -6.34 -3.63 -3.62
N ARG A 42 -6.50 -4.49 -2.60
CA ARG A 42 -7.35 -5.69 -2.68
C ARG A 42 -8.81 -5.32 -2.92
N LYS A 43 -9.31 -4.26 -2.30
CA LYS A 43 -10.68 -3.77 -2.51
C LYS A 43 -10.88 -3.32 -3.96
N ASN A 44 -9.97 -2.49 -4.47
CA ASN A 44 -10.02 -2.03 -5.86
C ASN A 44 -9.88 -3.20 -6.86
N PHE A 45 -8.99 -4.15 -6.55
CA PHE A 45 -8.77 -5.32 -7.40
C PHE A 45 -10.00 -6.25 -7.44
N ARG A 46 -10.69 -6.47 -6.31
CA ARG A 46 -11.96 -7.21 -6.29
C ARG A 46 -13.03 -6.54 -7.13
N GLN A 47 -13.18 -5.22 -7.01
CA GLN A 47 -14.13 -4.47 -7.85
C GLN A 47 -13.81 -4.64 -9.34
N GLN A 48 -12.53 -4.61 -9.72
CA GLN A 48 -12.12 -4.87 -11.11
C GLN A 48 -12.47 -6.29 -11.55
N LEU A 49 -12.27 -7.31 -10.70
CA LEU A 49 -12.64 -8.69 -11.01
C LEU A 49 -14.15 -8.89 -11.14
N GLU A 50 -14.95 -8.23 -10.30
CA GLU A 50 -16.42 -8.28 -10.37
C GLU A 50 -16.95 -7.61 -11.66
N CYS A 51 -16.25 -6.60 -12.17
CA CYS A 51 -16.56 -5.96 -13.44
C CYS A 51 -16.09 -6.75 -14.68
N ILE A 52 -15.30 -7.82 -14.52
CA ILE A 52 -14.99 -8.71 -15.64
C ILE A 52 -16.24 -9.55 -15.92
N GLU A 53 -17.09 -9.03 -16.80
CA GLU A 53 -18.17 -9.80 -17.42
C GLU A 53 -17.56 -11.09 -17.98
N ARG A 54 -18.08 -12.22 -17.49
CA ARG A 54 -17.77 -13.55 -18.01
C ARG A 54 -18.17 -13.51 -19.49
N LYS A 55 -17.21 -13.37 -20.40
CA LYS A 55 -17.44 -13.63 -21.83
C LYS A 55 -17.82 -15.11 -21.94
N VAL A 56 -19.11 -15.38 -21.86
CA VAL A 56 -19.69 -16.67 -22.21
C VAL A 56 -19.56 -16.74 -23.73
N ASN A 57 -18.59 -17.53 -24.19
CA ASN A 57 -18.52 -17.99 -25.58
C ASN A 57 -19.61 -19.04 -25.83
#